data_AF-A0A7K0DKN7-F1
#
_entry.id   AF-A0A7K0DKN7-F1
#
_cell.length_a   1.000
_cell.length_b   1.000
_cell.length_c   1.000
_cell.angle_alpha   90.00
_cell.angle_beta   90.00
_cell.angle_gamma   90.00
#
_symmetry.space_group_name_H-M   'P 1'
#
loop_
_entity.id
_entity.type
_entity.pdbx_description
1 polymer ?
#
loop_
_entity_poly.entity_id
_entity_poly.type
_entity_poly.pdbx_seq_one_letter_code
_entity_poly.pdbx_strand_id
1 'polypeptide(L)'
;MTRTIRRRPLRAAVLTGAAILAAGIAGIGASADPIPLTAADPEQQLVDYIDQGLKNPDSHPIAGTGSACTSGSGAGSGNGSGNCYGGSGSSSGSSGGYSSDTAGSGPAQTAFLAAFGYSMFHPDVAPPGANDWNCKPSAAHPEPVVLVHGTWENAYSNFAYASGPIAAAGFCVFTFDYGRSNLPQGGGLGSVLPGAYGTGLIQDSAQQLSVFVDKVLGATGAPRVDLVAHSQGGPMSRWYLKFDGGAAKVHREITFGATNHGTTLVGIGALGRAINNFGIDVLGLVEIFVGHSGIQQTVGSDFVNQLNEGGDTVPGVDYTVVGTRYDEITTPYDLTFLQAGPGATVRNITLQDGCDQDLSDHLTLMYSPRVLSIILNTLDPQQNPNLVCTFNPWLLGGGGSL
;
A
#
# COMPACT_ATOMS: atom_id res chain seq x y z
N MET A 1 -61.00 -27.01 -44.00
CA MET A 1 -59.94 -26.82 -45.01
C MET A 1 -58.62 -26.61 -44.31
N THR A 2 -57.66 -27.45 -44.65
CA THR A 2 -56.23 -27.50 -44.29
C THR A 2 -55.48 -26.16 -44.33
N ARG A 3 -54.66 -25.84 -43.31
CA ARG A 3 -53.19 -26.05 -43.36
C ARG A 3 -52.50 -25.67 -42.04
N THR A 4 -51.65 -26.61 -41.61
CA THR A 4 -50.57 -26.56 -40.62
C THR A 4 -49.48 -25.53 -40.95
N ILE A 5 -48.77 -25.01 -39.93
CA ILE A 5 -47.31 -25.10 -39.76
C ILE A 5 -46.94 -24.74 -38.30
N ARG A 6 -45.90 -25.41 -37.82
CA ARG A 6 -45.45 -25.62 -36.43
C ARG A 6 -44.04 -25.02 -36.27
N ARG A 7 -43.66 -24.71 -35.02
CA ARG A 7 -42.28 -24.67 -34.42
C ARG A 7 -41.44 -23.42 -34.74
N ARG A 8 -41.09 -22.56 -33.77
CA ARG A 8 -40.18 -22.62 -32.57
C ARG A 8 -38.84 -21.90 -32.88
N PRO A 9 -38.18 -21.29 -31.86
CA PRO A 9 -37.21 -20.20 -32.02
C PRO A 9 -35.77 -20.72 -32.19
N LEU A 10 -34.93 -19.97 -32.90
CA LEU A 10 -33.51 -20.25 -33.08
C LEU A 10 -32.65 -19.31 -32.23
N ARG A 11 -31.81 -19.97 -31.43
CA ARG A 11 -30.70 -19.44 -30.63
C ARG A 11 -29.59 -18.84 -31.50
N ALA A 12 -28.88 -17.88 -30.90
CA ALA A 12 -27.43 -17.65 -30.91
C ALA A 12 -26.68 -17.57 -32.26
N ALA A 13 -26.08 -16.40 -32.51
CA ALA A 13 -24.74 -16.27 -33.11
C ALA A 13 -24.17 -14.88 -32.77
N VAL A 14 -23.37 -14.79 -31.70
CA VAL A 14 -22.36 -13.74 -31.52
C VAL A 14 -21.03 -14.43 -31.78
N LEU A 15 -20.34 -14.08 -32.86
CA LEU A 15 -18.92 -14.34 -33.11
C LEU A 15 -18.58 -13.74 -34.49
N THR A 16 -17.70 -12.73 -34.49
CA THR A 16 -16.62 -12.41 -35.44
C THR A 16 -16.52 -10.91 -35.72
N GLY A 17 -15.32 -10.36 -35.46
CA GLY A 17 -15.00 -8.98 -35.81
C GLY A 17 -13.70 -8.46 -35.19
N ALA A 18 -12.62 -9.23 -35.24
CA ALA A 18 -11.27 -8.71 -34.99
C ALA A 18 -10.39 -9.04 -36.19
N ALA A 19 -10.10 -8.05 -37.03
CA ALA A 19 -8.84 -7.93 -37.77
C ALA A 19 -8.74 -6.58 -38.52
N ILE A 20 -7.52 -6.03 -38.51
CA ILE A 20 -6.91 -5.07 -39.45
C ILE A 20 -7.27 -3.58 -39.28
N LEU A 21 -6.34 -2.82 -38.68
CA LEU A 21 -5.68 -1.72 -39.39
C LEU A 21 -4.32 -1.40 -38.75
N ALA A 22 -3.26 -1.90 -39.38
CA ALA A 22 -1.90 -1.39 -39.22
C ALA A 22 -1.51 -0.74 -40.55
N ALA A 23 -1.31 0.59 -40.54
CA ALA A 23 -0.41 1.29 -41.47
C ALA A 23 -0.37 2.79 -41.14
N GLY A 24 0.85 3.30 -40.93
CA GLY A 24 1.21 4.71 -41.09
C GLY A 24 1.45 5.46 -39.80
N ILE A 25 2.72 5.62 -39.41
CA ILE A 25 3.49 6.86 -39.62
C ILE A 25 4.97 6.45 -39.67
N ALA A 26 5.60 6.72 -40.81
CA ALA A 26 7.04 6.66 -40.97
C ALA A 26 7.64 8.02 -40.61
N GLY A 27 8.73 8.01 -39.84
CA GLY A 27 9.79 9.00 -39.93
C GLY A 27 9.85 10.05 -38.82
N ILE A 28 10.61 9.75 -37.75
CA ILE A 28 11.76 10.56 -37.33
C ILE A 28 12.83 9.57 -36.85
N GLY A 29 14.01 9.58 -37.48
CA GLY A 29 15.07 8.62 -37.22
C GLY A 29 15.81 8.90 -35.91
N ALA A 30 15.96 7.86 -35.10
CA ALA A 30 17.08 7.70 -34.19
C ALA A 30 17.71 6.35 -34.53
N SER A 31 18.89 6.39 -35.15
CA SER A 31 19.74 5.23 -35.41
C SER A 31 20.30 4.72 -34.09
N ALA A 32 19.80 3.59 -33.62
CA ALA A 32 20.51 2.73 -32.67
C ALA A 32 20.69 1.37 -33.35
N ASP A 33 21.94 0.97 -33.57
CA ASP A 33 22.28 -0.33 -34.12
C ASP A 33 21.73 -1.45 -33.21
N PRO A 34 21.19 -2.55 -33.76
CA PRO A 34 20.70 -3.67 -32.96
C PRO A 34 21.88 -4.38 -32.29
N ILE A 35 21.93 -4.35 -30.96
CA ILE A 35 22.90 -5.12 -30.16
C ILE A 35 22.55 -6.62 -30.31
N PRO A 36 23.51 -7.50 -30.67
CA PRO A 36 23.26 -8.92 -30.78
C PRO A 36 22.95 -9.53 -29.41
N LEU A 37 21.83 -10.24 -29.29
CA LEU A 37 21.49 -11.04 -28.11
C LEU A 37 22.46 -12.23 -27.99
N THR A 38 23.54 -12.06 -27.25
CA THR A 38 24.24 -13.20 -26.63
C THR A 38 23.65 -13.44 -25.25
N ALA A 39 23.23 -14.68 -25.01
CA ALA A 39 22.66 -15.16 -23.77
C ALA A 39 23.61 -14.88 -22.58
N ALA A 40 23.33 -13.81 -21.84
CA ALA A 40 23.91 -13.53 -20.54
C ALA A 40 22.75 -13.29 -19.57
N ASP A 41 22.95 -13.75 -18.34
CA ASP A 41 21.99 -13.74 -17.24
C ASP A 41 21.38 -12.34 -17.01
N PRO A 42 20.04 -12.17 -17.08
CA PRO A 42 19.39 -10.88 -16.86
C PRO A 42 19.74 -10.24 -15.50
N GLU A 43 20.07 -11.06 -14.48
CA GLU A 43 20.53 -10.56 -13.18
C GLU A 43 21.91 -9.90 -13.26
N GLN A 44 22.82 -10.46 -14.06
CA GLN A 44 24.15 -9.87 -14.26
C GLN A 44 24.06 -8.57 -15.08
N GLN A 45 23.14 -8.51 -16.04
CA GLN A 45 22.89 -7.27 -16.78
C GLN A 45 22.37 -6.15 -15.88
N LEU A 46 21.54 -6.47 -14.89
CA LEU A 46 21.05 -5.51 -13.90
C LEU A 46 22.17 -5.02 -12.99
N VAL A 47 23.03 -5.92 -12.51
CA VAL A 47 24.22 -5.57 -11.72
C VAL A 47 25.16 -4.66 -12.51
N ASP A 48 25.45 -5.00 -13.77
CA ASP A 48 26.34 -4.22 -14.62
C ASP A 48 25.76 -2.82 -14.94
N TYR A 49 24.43 -2.71 -15.07
CA TYR A 49 23.74 -1.43 -15.29
C TYR A 49 23.78 -0.53 -14.04
N ILE A 50 23.60 -1.11 -12.85
CA ILE A 50 23.74 -0.42 -11.56
C ILE A 50 25.19 0.06 -11.37
N ASP A 51 26.16 -0.80 -11.65
CA ASP A 51 27.59 -0.49 -11.52
C ASP A 51 28.04 0.59 -12.51
N GLN A 52 27.48 0.63 -13.72
CA GLN A 52 27.72 1.69 -14.69
C GLN A 52 27.09 3.02 -14.26
N GLY A 53 25.89 2.99 -13.68
CA GLY A 53 25.23 4.18 -13.13
C GLY A 53 26.03 4.82 -11.98
N LEU A 54 26.57 4.01 -11.07
CA LEU A 54 27.35 4.47 -9.91
C LEU A 54 28.73 5.02 -10.27
N LYS A 55 29.30 4.61 -11.42
CA LYS A 55 30.65 5.02 -11.87
C LYS A 55 30.63 6.21 -12.84
N ASN A 56 29.46 6.68 -13.24
CA ASN A 56 29.34 7.81 -14.17
C ASN A 56 29.47 9.15 -13.42
N PRO A 57 30.55 9.93 -13.60
CA PRO A 57 30.71 11.22 -12.92
C PRO A 57 29.71 12.29 -13.37
N ASP A 58 28.99 12.08 -14.49
CA ASP A 58 27.92 12.95 -14.98
C ASP A 58 26.53 12.55 -14.46
N SER A 59 26.40 11.48 -13.65
CA SER A 59 25.14 11.14 -13.01
C SER A 59 24.85 12.14 -11.88
N HIS A 60 23.81 12.95 -12.05
CA HIS A 60 23.28 13.80 -10.99
C HIS A 60 22.06 13.12 -10.34
N PRO A 61 21.86 13.26 -9.02
CA PRO A 61 20.62 12.85 -8.37
C PRO A 61 19.44 13.47 -9.10
N ILE A 62 18.44 12.66 -9.45
CA ILE A 62 17.18 13.14 -10.03
C ILE A 62 16.45 13.89 -8.91
N ALA A 63 16.65 15.20 -8.88
CA ALA A 63 16.06 16.18 -7.97
C ALA A 63 16.39 15.99 -6.47
N GLY A 64 17.05 16.99 -5.89
CA GLY A 64 17.20 17.07 -4.44
C GLY A 64 15.82 17.08 -3.78
N THR A 65 15.58 16.12 -2.89
CA THR A 65 14.40 16.07 -2.04
C THR A 65 14.36 17.35 -1.21
N GLY A 66 13.50 18.29 -1.59
CA GLY A 66 13.28 19.55 -0.88
C GLY A 66 12.59 19.38 0.46
N SER A 67 13.04 18.44 1.30
CA SER A 67 12.80 18.52 2.74
C SER A 67 13.92 19.39 3.32
N ALA A 68 13.68 20.69 3.40
CA ALA A 68 14.57 21.60 4.12
C ALA A 68 14.40 21.40 5.63
N CYS A 69 14.83 20.24 6.11
CA CYS A 69 15.18 19.98 7.50
C CYS A 69 16.57 19.36 7.54
N THR A 70 17.54 20.04 6.93
CA THR A 70 18.95 19.71 7.13
C THR A 70 19.37 20.23 8.50
N SER A 71 19.54 19.33 9.47
CA SER A 71 20.24 19.62 10.72
C SER A 71 21.70 19.94 10.41
N GLY A 72 22.00 21.23 10.22
CA GLY A 72 23.37 21.71 10.03
C GLY A 72 24.21 21.45 11.27
N SER A 73 25.14 20.52 11.14
CA SER A 73 26.27 20.39 12.07
C SER A 73 27.21 21.56 11.84
N GLY A 74 27.21 22.53 12.76
CA GLY A 74 28.13 23.66 12.77
C GLY A 74 28.44 24.09 14.19
N ALA A 75 29.67 23.85 14.63
CA ALA A 75 30.17 24.26 15.93
C ALA A 75 30.09 25.80 16.07
N GLY A 76 29.40 26.27 17.10
CA GLY A 76 29.35 27.70 17.46
C GLY A 76 28.31 27.97 18.55
N SER A 77 28.77 28.38 19.72
CA SER A 77 27.96 28.74 20.88
C SER A 77 26.86 29.76 20.56
N GLY A 78 25.61 29.46 20.93
CA GLY A 78 24.52 30.43 20.91
C GLY A 78 23.17 29.79 21.24
N ASN A 79 22.62 30.16 22.39
CA ASN A 79 21.29 29.76 22.86
C ASN A 79 20.21 30.21 21.86
N GLY A 80 19.45 29.28 21.28
CA GLY A 80 18.41 29.58 20.29
C GLY A 80 17.31 28.52 20.28
N SER A 81 16.29 28.75 21.08
CA SER A 81 15.01 28.03 21.10
C SER A 81 14.27 28.14 19.77
N GLY A 82 14.03 27.01 19.09
CA GLY A 82 13.12 26.90 17.95
C GLY A 82 11.99 25.95 18.29
N ASN A 83 10.86 26.50 18.76
CA ASN A 83 9.65 25.79 19.12
C ASN A 83 8.87 25.34 17.86
N CYS A 84 8.50 24.06 17.78
CA CYS A 84 7.38 23.59 16.95
C CYS A 84 6.23 23.22 17.90
N TYR A 85 5.46 24.23 18.35
CA TYR A 85 4.19 24.01 19.04
C TYR A 85 3.02 24.24 18.09
N GLY A 86 2.05 23.33 18.17
CA GLY A 86 0.85 23.29 17.34
C GLY A 86 -0.04 24.52 17.47
N GLY A 87 -0.82 24.73 16.42
CA GLY A 87 -1.95 25.65 16.36
C GLY A 87 -2.91 25.15 15.30
N SER A 88 -4.18 25.01 15.68
CA SER A 88 -5.31 24.84 14.78
C SER A 88 -5.30 25.95 13.71
N GLY A 89 -5.02 25.59 12.47
CA GLY A 89 -5.02 26.52 11.34
C GLY A 89 -4.24 25.95 10.18
N SER A 90 -4.95 25.65 9.10
CA SER A 90 -4.48 25.41 7.73
C SER A 90 -2.98 25.65 7.51
N SER A 91 -2.18 24.59 7.54
CA SER A 91 -0.79 24.61 7.08
C SER A 91 -0.77 24.58 5.55
N SER A 92 -1.13 25.71 4.94
CA SER A 92 -0.77 26.00 3.55
C SER A 92 0.72 26.37 3.49
N GLY A 93 1.57 25.35 3.62
CA GLY A 93 2.90 25.34 3.02
C GLY A 93 2.81 24.47 1.76
N SER A 94 3.23 24.98 0.61
CA SER A 94 3.11 24.32 -0.70
C SER A 94 4.00 23.09 -0.90
N SER A 95 4.19 22.29 0.14
CA SER A 95 4.88 21.00 0.12
C SER A 95 4.32 20.16 1.27
N GLY A 96 3.50 19.17 0.93
CA GLY A 96 3.03 18.17 1.88
C GLY A 96 1.56 17.79 1.67
N GLY A 97 1.29 16.49 1.67
CA GLY A 97 -0.08 15.99 1.60
C GLY A 97 -0.83 16.23 2.92
N TYR A 98 -2.13 15.97 2.95
CA TYR A 98 -2.96 16.02 4.15
C TYR A 98 -3.66 14.68 4.40
N SER A 99 -4.17 14.49 5.62
CA SER A 99 -5.02 13.36 6.00
C SER A 99 -6.47 13.81 6.23
N SER A 100 -7.39 12.86 6.25
CA SER A 100 -8.80 13.10 6.55
C SER A 100 -9.41 11.93 7.34
N ASP A 101 -10.35 12.26 8.22
CA ASP A 101 -11.21 11.25 8.83
C ASP A 101 -12.18 10.70 7.79
N THR A 102 -12.51 9.41 7.90
CA THR A 102 -13.59 8.80 7.12
C THR A 102 -14.97 9.22 7.65
N ALA A 103 -16.00 9.18 6.81
CA ALA A 103 -17.39 9.48 7.13
C ALA A 103 -18.34 8.31 6.83
N GLY A 104 -19.28 8.07 7.74
CA GLY A 104 -20.27 7.01 7.59
C GLY A 104 -19.65 5.60 7.61
N SER A 105 -20.38 4.61 7.10
CA SER A 105 -19.90 3.24 6.97
C SER A 105 -20.44 2.64 5.68
N GLY A 106 -19.54 2.12 4.85
CA GLY A 106 -19.86 1.50 3.58
C GLY A 106 -20.24 0.01 3.74
N PRO A 107 -20.76 -0.63 2.68
CA PRO A 107 -21.08 -2.04 2.71
C PRO A 107 -19.82 -2.91 2.76
N ALA A 108 -19.94 -4.12 3.30
CA ALA A 108 -18.87 -5.11 3.17
C ALA A 108 -18.71 -5.55 1.70
N GLN A 109 -17.47 -5.78 1.29
CA GLN A 109 -17.12 -6.23 -0.06
C GLN A 109 -16.14 -7.39 0.01
N THR A 110 -16.29 -8.37 -0.88
CA THR A 110 -15.41 -9.55 -0.93
C THR A 110 -14.32 -9.44 -2.00
N ALA A 111 -14.36 -8.39 -2.82
CA ALA A 111 -13.40 -8.19 -3.90
C ALA A 111 -12.92 -6.73 -3.94
N PHE A 112 -11.61 -6.56 -4.15
CA PHE A 112 -10.96 -5.27 -4.25
C PHE A 112 -11.61 -4.37 -5.29
N LEU A 113 -11.89 -4.88 -6.49
CA LEU A 113 -12.44 -4.09 -7.59
C LEU A 113 -13.81 -3.48 -7.27
N ALA A 114 -14.68 -4.24 -6.59
CA ALA A 114 -15.98 -3.74 -6.17
C ALA A 114 -15.84 -2.64 -5.11
N ALA A 115 -14.91 -2.82 -4.16
CA ALA A 115 -14.64 -1.83 -3.13
C ALA A 115 -13.99 -0.56 -3.68
N PHE A 116 -13.00 -0.71 -4.56
CA PHE A 116 -12.33 0.39 -5.25
C PHE A 116 -13.34 1.21 -6.06
N GLY A 117 -14.14 0.56 -6.91
CA GLY A 117 -15.16 1.23 -7.71
C GLY A 117 -16.22 1.92 -6.86
N TYR A 118 -16.63 1.34 -5.72
CA TYR A 118 -17.53 2.00 -4.78
C TYR A 118 -16.89 3.26 -4.16
N SER A 119 -15.62 3.16 -3.75
CA SER A 119 -14.89 4.27 -3.12
C SER A 119 -14.70 5.46 -4.06
N MET A 120 -14.63 5.26 -5.37
CA MET A 120 -14.58 6.38 -6.33
C MET A 120 -15.80 7.32 -6.24
N PHE A 121 -16.96 6.80 -5.83
CA PHE A 121 -18.17 7.59 -5.60
C PHE A 121 -18.38 7.98 -4.13
N HIS A 122 -17.63 7.35 -3.22
CA HIS A 122 -17.69 7.52 -1.78
C HIS A 122 -16.27 7.59 -1.19
N PRO A 123 -15.47 8.60 -1.56
CA PRO A 123 -14.02 8.55 -1.40
C PRO A 123 -13.52 8.61 0.04
N ASP A 124 -14.35 9.13 0.94
CA ASP A 124 -14.04 9.24 2.37
C ASP A 124 -14.85 8.23 3.21
N VAL A 125 -15.48 7.22 2.63
CA VAL A 125 -16.33 6.30 3.41
C VAL A 125 -15.51 5.40 4.33
N ALA A 126 -16.00 5.06 5.52
CA ALA A 126 -15.31 4.09 6.38
C ALA A 126 -15.64 2.65 5.96
N PRO A 127 -14.70 1.68 6.09
CA PRO A 127 -15.03 0.27 5.98
C PRO A 127 -15.98 -0.18 7.11
N PRO A 128 -16.70 -1.29 6.94
CA PRO A 128 -17.63 -1.79 7.95
C PRO A 128 -16.94 -2.01 9.30
N GLY A 129 -17.55 -1.53 10.39
CA GLY A 129 -17.05 -1.78 11.75
C GLY A 129 -15.88 -0.92 12.20
N ALA A 130 -15.33 -0.05 11.33
CA ALA A 130 -14.30 0.91 11.72
C ALA A 130 -14.88 2.22 12.30
N ASN A 131 -14.05 2.90 13.09
CA ASN A 131 -14.24 4.28 13.55
C ASN A 131 -15.46 4.50 14.46
N ASP A 132 -15.83 3.49 15.26
CA ASP A 132 -16.61 3.73 16.46
C ASP A 132 -15.72 4.34 17.55
N TRP A 133 -15.70 5.67 17.60
CA TRP A 133 -14.93 6.45 18.58
C TRP A 133 -15.43 6.29 20.03
N ASN A 134 -16.57 5.62 20.26
CA ASN A 134 -17.02 5.25 21.60
C ASN A 134 -16.56 3.85 22.01
N CYS A 135 -15.95 3.08 21.11
CA CYS A 135 -15.47 1.74 21.41
C CYS A 135 -14.41 1.76 22.51
N LYS A 136 -14.55 0.84 23.47
CA LYS A 136 -13.61 0.66 24.58
C LYS A 136 -12.96 -0.72 24.49
N PRO A 137 -11.63 -0.79 24.30
CA PRO A 137 -10.91 -2.06 24.29
C PRO A 137 -11.20 -2.86 25.56
N SER A 138 -11.36 -4.18 25.39
CA SER A 138 -11.66 -5.08 26.49
C SER A 138 -10.38 -5.54 27.18
N ALA A 139 -10.49 -6.19 28.34
CA ALA A 139 -9.32 -6.80 28.96
C ALA A 139 -8.73 -7.96 28.13
N ALA A 140 -9.55 -8.61 27.28
CA ALA A 140 -9.09 -9.65 26.38
C ALA A 140 -8.36 -9.08 25.15
N HIS A 141 -8.83 -7.94 24.64
CA HIS A 141 -8.24 -7.23 23.50
C HIS A 141 -7.96 -5.77 23.90
N PRO A 142 -6.87 -5.50 24.65
CA PRO A 142 -6.62 -4.18 25.24
C PRO A 142 -6.05 -3.17 24.23
N GLU A 143 -5.42 -3.62 23.14
CA GLU A 143 -4.95 -2.77 22.05
C GLU A 143 -6.02 -2.61 20.95
N PRO A 144 -6.45 -1.39 20.61
CA PRO A 144 -7.24 -1.15 19.41
C PRO A 144 -6.40 -1.36 18.14
N VAL A 145 -7.06 -1.71 17.05
CA VAL A 145 -6.43 -1.98 15.75
C VAL A 145 -6.55 -0.77 14.84
N VAL A 146 -5.44 -0.31 14.28
CA VAL A 146 -5.41 0.77 13.28
C VAL A 146 -5.05 0.18 11.90
N LEU A 147 -5.94 0.37 10.94
CA LEU A 147 -5.79 -0.11 9.56
C LEU A 147 -5.19 1.00 8.67
N VAL A 148 -4.13 0.69 7.93
CA VAL A 148 -3.32 1.64 7.16
C VAL A 148 -3.21 1.21 5.69
N HIS A 149 -3.87 1.96 4.79
CA HIS A 149 -4.02 1.60 3.38
C HIS A 149 -2.74 1.76 2.55
N GLY A 150 -2.73 1.25 1.30
CA GLY A 150 -1.61 1.36 0.37
C GLY A 150 -1.65 2.58 -0.56
N THR A 151 -0.75 2.59 -1.54
CA THR A 151 -0.69 3.63 -2.60
C THR A 151 -1.90 3.54 -3.52
N TRP A 152 -2.48 4.70 -3.83
CA TRP A 152 -3.68 4.85 -4.67
C TRP A 152 -4.94 4.15 -4.14
N GLU A 153 -4.94 3.78 -2.87
CA GLU A 153 -6.09 3.26 -2.15
C GLU A 153 -6.61 4.30 -1.15
N ASN A 154 -7.66 3.94 -0.43
CA ASN A 154 -8.22 4.67 0.70
C ASN A 154 -8.64 3.67 1.78
N ALA A 155 -9.03 4.17 2.95
CA ALA A 155 -9.47 3.39 4.09
C ALA A 155 -10.53 2.32 3.75
N TYR A 156 -11.49 2.63 2.87
CA TYR A 156 -12.53 1.68 2.50
C TYR A 156 -12.04 0.65 1.48
N SER A 157 -11.49 1.09 0.35
CA SER A 157 -11.09 0.22 -0.76
C SER A 157 -10.04 -0.82 -0.39
N ASN A 158 -9.27 -0.58 0.67
CA ASN A 158 -8.30 -1.55 1.16
C ASN A 158 -8.86 -2.49 2.24
N PHE A 159 -9.86 -2.05 3.03
CA PHE A 159 -10.32 -2.78 4.21
C PHE A 159 -11.81 -3.14 4.25
N ALA A 160 -12.55 -2.95 3.16
CA ALA A 160 -13.98 -3.28 3.05
C ALA A 160 -14.31 -4.76 3.32
N TYR A 161 -13.32 -5.65 3.19
CA TYR A 161 -13.44 -7.07 3.55
C TYR A 161 -13.07 -7.33 5.01
N ALA A 162 -11.86 -6.96 5.43
CA ALA A 162 -11.28 -7.42 6.70
C ALA A 162 -11.78 -6.63 7.92
N SER A 163 -12.14 -5.36 7.78
CA SER A 163 -12.45 -4.48 8.92
C SER A 163 -13.63 -4.99 9.76
N GLY A 164 -14.73 -5.37 9.10
CA GLY A 164 -15.95 -5.85 9.76
C GLY A 164 -15.72 -7.12 10.58
N PRO A 165 -15.12 -8.17 10.01
CA PRO A 165 -14.75 -9.37 10.74
C PRO A 165 -13.79 -9.14 11.91
N ILE A 166 -12.82 -8.21 11.79
CA ILE A 166 -11.94 -7.85 12.92
C ILE A 166 -12.76 -7.19 14.04
N ALA A 167 -13.66 -6.25 13.70
CA ALA A 167 -14.55 -5.64 14.69
C ALA A 167 -15.49 -6.67 15.33
N ALA A 168 -16.03 -7.60 14.53
CA ALA A 168 -16.90 -8.68 15.01
C ALA A 168 -16.18 -9.67 15.92
N ALA A 169 -14.86 -9.83 15.78
CA ALA A 169 -14.02 -10.58 16.71
C ALA A 169 -13.78 -9.85 18.04
N GLY A 170 -14.32 -8.64 18.22
CA GLY A 170 -14.29 -7.91 19.48
C GLY A 170 -13.12 -6.94 19.64
N PHE A 171 -12.50 -6.52 18.53
CA PHE A 171 -11.48 -5.47 18.52
C PHE A 171 -12.12 -4.11 18.24
N CYS A 172 -11.61 -3.04 18.85
CA CYS A 172 -11.93 -1.68 18.41
C CYS A 172 -11.08 -1.36 17.18
N VAL A 173 -11.72 -1.12 16.04
CA VAL A 173 -11.03 -0.92 14.74
C VAL A 173 -11.13 0.54 14.32
N PHE A 174 -10.00 1.11 13.90
CA PHE A 174 -9.88 2.49 13.44
C PHE A 174 -9.11 2.56 12.14
N THR A 175 -9.39 3.57 11.32
CA THR A 175 -8.67 3.83 10.07
C THR A 175 -8.89 5.27 9.62
N PHE A 176 -8.04 5.75 8.72
CA PHE A 176 -8.07 7.11 8.19
C PHE A 176 -7.48 7.13 6.79
N ASP A 177 -7.74 8.23 6.08
CA ASP A 177 -7.14 8.48 4.78
C ASP A 177 -5.93 9.40 4.93
N TYR A 178 -4.83 9.05 4.28
CA TYR A 178 -3.56 9.76 4.42
C TYR A 178 -2.93 10.08 3.08
N GLY A 179 -1.93 10.97 3.10
CA GLY A 179 -1.11 11.25 1.93
C GLY A 179 -1.92 11.81 0.76
N ARG A 180 -3.01 12.55 1.05
CA ARG A 180 -3.79 13.26 0.02
C ARG A 180 -2.96 14.42 -0.49
N SER A 181 -2.46 14.30 -1.70
CA SER A 181 -1.68 15.36 -2.34
C SER A 181 -2.25 15.60 -3.72
N ASN A 182 -2.59 16.85 -4.05
CA ASN A 182 -3.10 17.21 -5.37
C ASN A 182 -1.92 17.29 -6.38
N LEU A 183 -2.22 17.36 -7.68
CA LEU A 183 -1.20 17.54 -8.73
C LEU A 183 -0.16 18.64 -8.45
N PRO A 184 -0.53 19.88 -8.06
CA PRO A 184 0.45 20.93 -7.76
C PRO A 184 1.30 20.66 -6.51
N GLN A 185 0.87 19.74 -5.65
CA GLN A 185 1.55 19.33 -4.43
C GLN A 185 2.41 18.06 -4.65
N GLY A 186 2.50 17.59 -5.90
CA GLY A 186 3.28 16.42 -6.29
C GLY A 186 2.60 15.08 -6.06
N GLY A 187 1.27 15.03 -5.98
CA GLY A 187 0.51 13.78 -5.89
C GLY A 187 0.45 12.94 -7.17
N GLY A 188 1.02 13.43 -8.28
CA GLY A 188 0.97 12.76 -9.58
C GLY A 188 -0.45 12.65 -10.15
N LEU A 189 -0.59 12.08 -11.34
CA LEU A 189 -1.90 11.92 -11.99
C LEU A 189 -2.84 10.96 -11.24
N GLY A 190 -2.30 10.03 -10.46
CA GLY A 190 -3.11 9.18 -9.57
C GLY A 190 -4.01 9.99 -8.63
N SER A 191 -3.54 11.15 -8.14
CA SER A 191 -4.32 12.03 -7.26
C SER A 191 -5.58 12.66 -7.88
N VAL A 192 -5.72 12.61 -9.21
CA VAL A 192 -6.92 13.11 -9.90
C VAL A 192 -8.09 12.15 -9.75
N LEU A 193 -7.82 10.86 -9.48
CA LEU A 193 -8.83 9.85 -9.29
C LEU A 193 -9.46 9.99 -7.90
N PRO A 194 -10.79 10.18 -7.80
CA PRO A 194 -11.47 10.19 -6.52
C PRO A 194 -11.18 8.90 -5.73
N GLY A 195 -10.78 9.05 -4.46
CA GLY A 195 -10.47 7.93 -3.58
C GLY A 195 -9.05 7.33 -3.76
N ALA A 196 -8.23 7.83 -4.68
CA ALA A 196 -6.84 7.39 -4.80
C ALA A 196 -5.92 8.26 -3.91
N TYR A 197 -5.58 7.76 -2.73
CA TYR A 197 -4.75 8.47 -1.74
C TYR A 197 -3.38 7.82 -1.56
N GLY A 198 -2.65 8.23 -0.52
CA GLY A 198 -1.28 7.76 -0.31
C GLY A 198 -0.31 8.19 -1.42
N THR A 199 -0.49 9.38 -1.99
CA THR A 199 0.33 9.94 -3.08
C THR A 199 1.33 11.02 -2.65
N GLY A 200 1.11 11.61 -1.47
CA GLY A 200 2.01 12.58 -0.84
C GLY A 200 3.31 11.97 -0.33
N LEU A 201 4.16 12.76 0.31
CA LEU A 201 5.40 12.25 0.91
C LEU A 201 5.08 11.24 2.02
N ILE A 202 5.86 10.16 2.07
CA ILE A 202 5.65 9.07 3.04
C ILE A 202 6.01 9.53 4.46
N GLN A 203 7.01 10.41 4.62
CA GLN A 203 7.37 10.98 5.92
C GLN A 203 6.22 11.85 6.49
N ASP A 204 5.59 12.68 5.65
CA ASP A 204 4.42 13.47 6.08
C ASP A 204 3.26 12.55 6.46
N SER A 205 3.08 11.47 5.71
CA SER A 205 2.08 10.44 5.98
C SER A 205 2.33 9.72 7.32
N ALA A 206 3.58 9.48 7.68
CA ALA A 206 3.96 8.90 8.97
C ALA A 206 3.67 9.86 10.15
N GLN A 207 3.86 11.18 9.96
CA GLN A 207 3.41 12.17 10.93
C GLN A 207 1.88 12.21 11.06
N GLN A 208 1.16 12.07 9.95
CA GLN A 208 -0.31 11.95 9.97
C GLN A 208 -0.76 10.71 10.74
N LEU A 209 -0.08 9.57 10.56
CA LEU A 209 -0.31 8.35 11.35
C LEU A 209 -0.04 8.61 12.84
N SER A 210 1.05 9.31 13.19
CA SER A 210 1.37 9.66 14.58
C SER A 210 0.22 10.42 15.26
N VAL A 211 -0.33 11.43 14.59
CA VAL A 211 -1.48 12.20 15.08
C VAL A 211 -2.73 11.33 15.20
N PHE A 212 -2.97 10.44 14.22
CA PHE A 212 -4.12 9.56 14.24
C PHE A 212 -4.05 8.54 15.38
N VAL A 213 -2.88 7.93 15.61
CA VAL A 213 -2.64 7.01 16.73
C VAL A 213 -2.88 7.72 18.06
N ASP A 214 -2.39 8.95 18.24
CA ASP A 214 -2.63 9.73 19.46
C ASP A 214 -4.12 10.00 19.69
N LYS A 215 -4.87 10.27 18.63
CA LYS A 215 -6.33 10.41 18.69
C LYS A 215 -7.01 9.10 19.12
N VAL A 216 -6.59 7.95 18.58
CA VAL A 216 -7.11 6.63 18.94
C VAL A 216 -6.82 6.29 20.40
N LEU A 217 -5.57 6.48 20.85
CA LEU A 217 -5.18 6.25 22.24
C LEU A 217 -5.95 7.17 23.20
N GLY A 218 -6.11 8.45 22.85
CA GLY A 218 -6.90 9.40 23.63
C GLY A 218 -8.38 9.03 23.73
N ALA A 219 -8.99 8.56 22.64
CA ALA A 219 -10.40 8.17 22.62
C ALA A 219 -10.66 6.85 23.35
N THR A 220 -9.77 5.88 23.21
CA THR A 220 -9.95 4.53 23.79
C THR A 220 -9.45 4.43 25.22
N GLY A 221 -8.40 5.19 25.58
CA GLY A 221 -7.66 5.05 26.84
C GLY A 221 -6.64 3.90 26.82
N ALA A 222 -6.43 3.24 25.68
CA ALA A 222 -5.42 2.20 25.55
C ALA A 222 -3.99 2.79 25.63
N PRO A 223 -3.00 2.01 26.10
CA PRO A 223 -1.62 2.46 26.14
C PRO A 223 -0.89 2.33 24.79
N ARG A 224 -1.32 1.39 23.94
CA ARG A 224 -0.73 1.10 22.63
C ARG A 224 -1.80 0.64 21.64
N VAL A 225 -1.48 0.64 20.35
CA VAL A 225 -2.29 0.10 19.25
C VAL A 225 -1.59 -1.08 18.57
N ASP A 226 -2.36 -1.89 17.85
CA ASP A 226 -1.83 -2.82 16.84
C ASP A 226 -2.06 -2.22 15.44
N LEU A 227 -1.02 -2.19 14.60
CA LEU A 227 -1.10 -1.70 13.22
C LEU A 227 -1.32 -2.86 12.25
N VAL A 228 -2.24 -2.70 11.31
CA VAL A 228 -2.44 -3.60 10.16
C VAL A 228 -2.29 -2.76 8.89
N ALA A 229 -1.23 -3.01 8.13
CA ALA A 229 -0.86 -2.15 7.02
C ALA A 229 -0.66 -2.92 5.70
N HIS A 230 -1.06 -2.31 4.59
CA HIS A 230 -0.94 -2.88 3.26
C HIS A 230 0.04 -2.08 2.41
N SER A 231 0.88 -2.76 1.61
CA SER A 231 1.72 -2.12 0.60
C SER A 231 2.55 -0.97 1.22
N GLN A 232 2.50 0.25 0.67
CA GLN A 232 3.09 1.47 1.22
C GLN A 232 2.80 1.74 2.71
N GLY A 233 1.64 1.31 3.22
CA GLY A 233 1.28 1.48 4.61
C GLY A 233 2.29 0.83 5.56
N GLY A 234 2.98 -0.22 5.13
CA GLY A 234 4.05 -0.89 5.90
C GLY A 234 5.28 -0.01 6.10
N PRO A 235 6.05 0.37 5.07
CA PRO A 235 7.21 1.24 5.25
C PRO A 235 6.84 2.62 5.83
N MET A 236 5.63 3.12 5.58
CA MET A 236 5.11 4.34 6.23
C MET A 236 4.98 4.15 7.75
N SER A 237 4.38 3.03 8.18
CA SER A 237 4.25 2.68 9.60
C SER A 237 5.60 2.43 10.26
N ARG A 238 6.54 1.76 9.58
CA ARG A 238 7.93 1.62 10.04
C ARG A 238 8.65 2.95 10.21
N TRP A 239 8.41 3.92 9.32
CA TRP A 239 8.96 5.28 9.48
C TRP A 239 8.43 5.92 10.77
N TYR A 240 7.11 5.83 11.01
CA TYR A 240 6.50 6.31 12.25
C TYR A 240 7.12 5.65 13.50
N LEU A 241 7.33 4.34 13.46
CA LEU A 241 7.96 3.59 14.55
C LEU A 241 9.38 4.08 14.84
N LYS A 242 10.19 4.30 13.80
CA LYS A 242 11.61 4.66 13.91
C LYS A 242 11.85 6.12 14.27
N PHE A 243 11.09 7.03 13.67
CA PHE A 243 11.47 8.45 13.63
C PHE A 243 10.43 9.38 14.29
N ASP A 244 9.16 8.99 14.35
CA ASP A 244 8.07 9.86 14.82
C ASP A 244 7.45 9.40 16.16
N GLY A 245 8.20 8.61 16.93
CA GLY A 245 7.86 8.22 18.29
C GLY A 245 6.88 7.04 18.42
N GLY A 246 6.63 6.31 17.33
CA GLY A 246 5.67 5.20 17.32
C GLY A 246 6.06 3.98 18.15
N ALA A 247 7.36 3.74 18.38
CA ALA A 247 7.85 2.59 19.15
C ALA A 247 7.23 2.47 20.56
N ALA A 248 6.89 3.58 21.21
CA ALA A 248 6.27 3.57 22.54
C ALA A 248 4.76 3.33 22.52
N LYS A 249 4.12 3.48 21.35
CA LYS A 249 2.67 3.55 21.16
C LYS A 249 2.11 2.39 20.34
N VAL A 250 2.98 1.55 19.77
CA VAL A 250 2.60 0.39 18.96
C VAL A 250 3.08 -0.87 19.65
N HIS A 251 2.21 -1.87 19.71
CA HIS A 251 2.54 -3.19 20.23
C HIS A 251 2.94 -4.13 19.09
N ARG A 252 2.14 -4.19 18.02
CA ARG A 252 2.42 -5.00 16.84
C ARG A 252 2.31 -4.22 15.54
N GLU A 253 3.12 -4.60 14.57
CA GLU A 253 2.96 -4.18 13.17
C GLU A 253 2.75 -5.41 12.29
N ILE A 254 1.59 -5.48 11.64
CA ILE A 254 1.19 -6.57 10.76
C ILE A 254 1.13 -6.02 9.33
N THR A 255 2.01 -6.48 8.46
CA THR A 255 2.14 -5.95 7.10
C THR A 255 1.85 -6.99 6.02
N PHE A 256 1.24 -6.54 4.91
CA PHE A 256 0.86 -7.38 3.77
C PHE A 256 1.38 -6.77 2.47
N GLY A 257 2.20 -7.51 1.72
CA GLY A 257 2.79 -7.05 0.46
C GLY A 257 3.60 -5.76 0.58
N ALA A 258 4.08 -5.42 1.78
CA ALA A 258 4.70 -4.13 2.05
C ALA A 258 6.00 -3.92 1.28
N THR A 259 6.22 -2.71 0.77
CA THR A 259 7.42 -2.28 0.05
C THR A 259 8.55 -1.91 1.02
N ASN A 260 8.80 -2.75 2.04
CA ASN A 260 9.72 -2.49 3.14
C ASN A 260 11.15 -2.19 2.69
N HIS A 261 11.61 -2.87 1.64
CA HIS A 261 12.89 -2.66 0.99
C HIS A 261 12.76 -2.00 -0.40
N GLY A 262 11.61 -1.37 -0.65
CA GLY A 262 11.26 -0.75 -1.91
C GLY A 262 10.65 -1.70 -2.95
N THR A 263 10.31 -1.13 -4.09
CA THR A 263 9.85 -1.76 -5.34
C THR A 263 10.61 -1.14 -6.52
N THR A 264 10.39 -1.63 -7.73
CA THR A 264 10.95 -1.06 -8.96
C THR A 264 9.96 -0.10 -9.62
N LEU A 265 10.44 0.79 -10.50
CA LEU A 265 9.55 1.57 -11.38
C LEU A 265 8.65 0.67 -12.24
N VAL A 266 9.13 -0.54 -12.58
CA VAL A 266 8.33 -1.56 -13.28
C VAL A 266 7.20 -2.07 -12.39
N GLY A 267 7.46 -2.30 -11.10
CA GLY A 267 6.46 -2.68 -10.10
C GLY A 267 5.43 -1.58 -9.89
N ILE A 268 5.84 -0.32 -9.73
CA ILE A 268 4.90 0.82 -9.64
C ILE A 268 4.08 0.96 -10.93
N GLY A 269 4.73 0.80 -12.09
CA GLY A 269 4.03 0.75 -13.38
C GLY A 269 3.10 -0.45 -13.52
N ALA A 270 3.41 -1.59 -12.89
CA ALA A 270 2.55 -2.77 -12.83
C ALA A 270 1.31 -2.51 -11.97
N LEU A 271 1.45 -1.79 -10.85
CA LEU A 271 0.32 -1.34 -10.02
C LEU A 271 -0.62 -0.47 -10.85
N GLY A 272 -0.05 0.50 -11.58
CA GLY A 272 -0.82 1.36 -12.48
C GLY A 272 -1.50 0.57 -13.60
N ARG A 273 -0.81 -0.42 -14.19
CA ARG A 273 -1.39 -1.32 -15.20
C ARG A 273 -2.48 -2.22 -14.63
N ALA A 274 -2.33 -2.72 -13.41
CA ALA A 274 -3.35 -3.52 -12.75
C ALA A 274 -4.64 -2.71 -12.65
N ILE A 275 -4.60 -1.50 -12.08
CA ILE A 275 -5.75 -0.59 -12.00
C ILE A 275 -6.30 -0.24 -13.40
N ASN A 276 -5.43 0.00 -14.39
CA ASN A 276 -5.81 0.34 -15.76
C ASN A 276 -6.55 -0.74 -16.54
N ASN A 277 -6.04 -1.98 -16.47
CA ASN A 277 -6.57 -3.10 -17.22
C ASN A 277 -8.02 -3.45 -16.81
N PHE A 278 -8.54 -2.80 -15.76
CA PHE A 278 -9.93 -2.86 -15.32
C PHE A 278 -10.82 -1.74 -15.90
N GLY A 279 -10.34 -0.96 -16.87
CA GLY A 279 -11.12 0.04 -17.60
C GLY A 279 -11.10 1.45 -16.99
N ILE A 280 -10.15 1.71 -16.09
CA ILE A 280 -9.94 3.02 -15.44
C ILE A 280 -8.63 3.58 -15.95
N ASP A 281 -8.66 4.59 -16.82
CA ASP A 281 -7.45 5.13 -17.46
C ASP A 281 -6.57 5.90 -16.44
N VAL A 282 -5.53 5.23 -15.95
CA VAL A 282 -4.49 5.73 -15.04
C VAL A 282 -3.11 5.69 -15.71
N LEU A 283 -3.00 5.68 -17.05
CA LEU A 283 -1.71 5.56 -17.77
C LEU A 283 -1.35 6.75 -18.68
N GLY A 284 -0.08 7.13 -18.60
CA GLY A 284 0.67 8.09 -19.41
C GLY A 284 2.10 8.17 -18.85
N LEU A 285 2.95 9.11 -19.30
CA LEU A 285 4.40 9.14 -19.02
C LEU A 285 4.73 8.86 -17.53
N VAL A 286 5.46 7.76 -17.28
CA VAL A 286 5.66 7.10 -15.97
C VAL A 286 6.03 8.06 -14.83
N GLU A 287 6.81 9.11 -15.06
CA GLU A 287 7.17 10.09 -14.03
C GLU A 287 6.00 10.96 -13.54
N ILE A 288 5.02 11.27 -14.41
CA ILE A 288 3.89 12.15 -14.06
C ILE A 288 2.83 11.38 -13.24
N PHE A 289 2.85 10.05 -13.27
CA PHE A 289 1.78 9.23 -12.68
C PHE A 289 1.98 8.88 -11.21
N VAL A 290 3.22 8.65 -10.78
CA VAL A 290 3.52 7.92 -9.54
C VAL A 290 3.37 8.71 -8.24
N GLY A 291 3.30 10.05 -8.32
CA GLY A 291 3.31 10.92 -7.14
C GLY A 291 4.61 10.82 -6.34
N HIS A 292 4.73 11.62 -5.28
CA HIS A 292 5.93 11.62 -4.43
C HIS A 292 6.16 10.25 -3.79
N SER A 293 5.11 9.61 -3.28
CA SER A 293 5.25 8.33 -2.61
C SER A 293 5.69 7.20 -3.54
N GLY A 294 5.26 7.19 -4.80
CA GLY A 294 5.73 6.21 -5.77
C GLY A 294 7.24 6.32 -6.00
N ILE A 295 7.77 7.55 -6.14
CA ILE A 295 9.23 7.75 -6.26
C ILE A 295 9.96 7.27 -5.01
N GLN A 296 9.44 7.60 -3.82
CA GLN A 296 10.06 7.21 -2.55
C GLN A 296 10.06 5.70 -2.32
N GLN A 297 9.12 4.95 -2.89
CA GLN A 297 9.12 3.49 -2.79
C GLN A 297 10.13 2.81 -3.72
N THR A 298 10.86 3.52 -4.58
CA THR A 298 11.85 2.88 -5.45
C THR A 298 13.06 2.38 -4.68
N VAL A 299 13.55 1.17 -5.00
CA VAL A 299 14.82 0.64 -4.46
C VAL A 299 15.94 1.66 -4.71
N GLY A 300 16.69 1.97 -3.65
CA GLY A 300 17.79 2.94 -3.71
C GLY A 300 17.37 4.39 -3.51
N SER A 301 16.09 4.69 -3.31
CA SER A 301 15.64 6.03 -2.93
C SER A 301 16.20 6.44 -1.56
N ASP A 302 16.35 7.74 -1.32
CA ASP A 302 16.79 8.26 -0.02
C ASP A 302 15.88 7.79 1.13
N PHE A 303 14.56 7.71 0.86
CA PHE A 303 13.60 7.20 1.83
C PHE A 303 13.86 5.73 2.19
N VAL A 304 13.99 4.84 1.19
CA VAL A 304 14.21 3.40 1.43
C VAL A 304 15.56 3.17 2.12
N ASN A 305 16.60 3.88 1.69
CA ASN A 305 17.93 3.77 2.29
C ASN A 305 17.91 4.22 3.76
N GLN A 306 17.32 5.38 4.05
CA GLN A 306 17.21 5.90 5.41
C GLN A 306 16.30 5.04 6.29
N LEU A 307 15.18 4.54 5.75
CA LEU A 307 14.27 3.66 6.48
C LEU A 307 14.95 2.37 6.90
N ASN A 308 15.81 1.79 6.07
CA ASN A 308 16.48 0.51 6.36
C ASN A 308 17.86 0.68 7.02
N GLU A 309 18.33 1.92 7.19
CA GLU A 309 19.50 2.22 8.00
C GLU A 309 19.28 1.76 9.46
N GLY A 310 20.29 1.09 10.03
CA GLY A 310 20.24 0.57 11.40
C GLY A 310 19.45 -0.72 11.59
N GLY A 311 18.98 -1.36 10.51
CA GLY A 311 18.25 -2.64 10.53
C GLY A 311 16.73 -2.48 10.56
N ASP A 312 16.00 -3.58 10.40
CA ASP A 312 14.62 -3.47 9.94
C ASP A 312 13.60 -3.06 11.01
N THR A 313 13.89 -3.38 12.26
CA THR A 313 12.91 -3.34 13.37
C THR A 313 13.33 -2.40 14.48
N VAL A 314 12.36 -1.80 15.17
CA VAL A 314 12.56 -1.14 16.47
C VAL A 314 12.32 -2.10 17.64
N PRO A 315 13.10 -2.02 18.74
CA PRO A 315 12.89 -2.85 19.93
C PRO A 315 11.51 -2.63 20.56
N GLY A 316 10.91 -3.70 21.10
CA GLY A 316 9.64 -3.66 21.82
C GLY A 316 8.39 -3.76 20.94
N VAL A 317 8.55 -3.90 19.62
CA VAL A 317 7.47 -4.13 18.66
C VAL A 317 7.58 -5.55 18.08
N ASP A 318 6.44 -6.23 17.98
CA ASP A 318 6.33 -7.53 17.32
C ASP A 318 5.84 -7.36 15.87
N TYR A 319 6.56 -7.94 14.92
CA TYR A 319 6.28 -7.81 13.49
C TYR A 319 5.73 -9.12 12.95
N THR A 320 4.61 -9.06 12.23
CA THR A 320 4.18 -10.14 11.33
C THR A 320 4.13 -9.60 9.92
N VAL A 321 4.81 -10.26 9.00
CA VAL A 321 4.97 -9.78 7.62
C VAL A 321 4.54 -10.87 6.67
N VAL A 322 3.62 -10.54 5.78
CA VAL A 322 3.04 -11.51 4.84
C VAL A 322 3.35 -11.08 3.41
N GLY A 323 4.08 -11.93 2.69
CA GLY A 323 4.36 -11.79 1.26
C GLY A 323 3.60 -12.83 0.45
N THR A 324 3.34 -12.55 -0.82
CA THR A 324 2.74 -13.53 -1.75
C THR A 324 3.66 -13.81 -2.92
N ARG A 325 3.78 -15.08 -3.32
CA ARG A 325 4.59 -15.48 -4.50
C ARG A 325 4.05 -14.90 -5.81
N TYR A 326 2.82 -14.40 -5.80
CA TYR A 326 2.14 -13.79 -6.94
C TYR A 326 2.21 -12.25 -6.93
N ASP A 327 3.05 -11.65 -6.07
CA ASP A 327 3.20 -10.20 -6.01
C ASP A 327 3.96 -9.70 -7.24
N GLU A 328 3.34 -8.82 -8.02
CA GLU A 328 3.96 -8.20 -9.20
C GLU A 328 4.49 -6.78 -8.93
N ILE A 329 4.32 -6.30 -7.70
CA ILE A 329 4.69 -4.95 -7.28
C ILE A 329 5.95 -5.03 -6.45
N THR A 330 5.91 -5.70 -5.30
CA THR A 330 7.09 -5.98 -4.50
C THR A 330 7.81 -7.17 -5.14
N THR A 331 8.83 -6.90 -5.95
CA THR A 331 9.51 -7.92 -6.77
C THR A 331 11.03 -7.85 -6.60
N PRO A 332 11.70 -8.95 -6.18
CA PRO A 332 11.10 -10.21 -5.73
C PRO A 332 10.27 -10.04 -4.44
N TYR A 333 9.25 -10.89 -4.25
CA TYR A 333 8.24 -10.71 -3.19
C TYR A 333 8.80 -10.79 -1.77
N ASP A 334 9.92 -11.48 -1.59
CA ASP A 334 10.62 -11.61 -0.32
C ASP A 334 11.32 -10.31 0.12
N LEU A 335 11.43 -9.30 -0.75
CA LEU A 335 11.79 -7.93 -0.36
C LEU A 335 10.80 -7.33 0.67
N THR A 336 9.61 -7.89 0.80
CA THR A 336 8.69 -7.47 1.86
C THR A 336 9.16 -7.90 3.25
N PHE A 337 9.87 -9.02 3.36
CA PHE A 337 10.21 -9.64 4.64
C PHE A 337 11.22 -8.81 5.44
N LEU A 338 11.08 -8.84 6.77
CA LEU A 338 11.95 -8.11 7.69
C LEU A 338 12.93 -9.07 8.37
N GLN A 339 14.07 -8.52 8.79
CA GLN A 339 15.05 -9.19 9.64
C GLN A 339 14.91 -8.72 11.09
N ALA A 340 14.82 -9.67 12.02
CA ALA A 340 14.70 -9.33 13.44
C ALA A 340 15.98 -8.67 13.97
N GLY A 341 15.88 -7.42 14.39
CA GLY A 341 16.90 -6.73 15.17
C GLY A 341 16.79 -7.02 16.67
N PRO A 342 17.76 -6.55 17.48
CA PRO A 342 17.76 -6.77 18.92
C PRO A 342 16.48 -6.26 19.60
N GLY A 343 15.83 -7.10 20.40
CA GLY A 343 14.64 -6.73 21.18
C GLY A 343 13.35 -6.60 20.37
N ALA A 344 13.34 -7.00 19.10
CA ALA A 344 12.14 -7.14 18.28
C ALA A 344 11.90 -8.61 17.90
N THR A 345 10.66 -8.97 17.60
CA THR A 345 10.33 -10.29 17.03
C THR A 345 9.80 -10.12 15.62
N VAL A 346 10.16 -11.03 14.71
CA VAL A 346 9.66 -11.01 13.33
C VAL A 346 9.12 -12.38 12.97
N ARG A 347 7.92 -12.41 12.42
CA ARG A 347 7.28 -13.56 11.81
C ARG A 347 7.00 -13.29 10.33
N ASN A 348 7.89 -13.74 9.46
CA ASN A 348 7.69 -13.70 8.02
C ASN A 348 6.86 -14.91 7.57
N ILE A 349 5.85 -14.67 6.73
CA ILE A 349 4.93 -15.69 6.21
C ILE A 349 4.82 -15.51 4.71
N THR A 350 5.12 -16.54 3.94
CA THR A 350 4.68 -16.61 2.55
C THR A 350 3.23 -17.09 2.54
N LEU A 351 2.32 -16.33 1.94
CA LEU A 351 0.88 -16.60 1.95
C LEU A 351 0.56 -18.04 1.54
N GLN A 352 1.27 -18.57 0.54
CA GLN A 352 1.07 -19.92 0.02
C GLN A 352 1.59 -21.04 0.95
N ASP A 353 2.37 -20.73 2.00
CA ASP A 353 2.93 -21.76 2.88
C ASP A 353 1.83 -22.44 3.70
N GLY A 354 1.48 -23.67 3.33
CA GLY A 354 0.32 -24.38 3.90
C GLY A 354 -1.02 -24.01 3.25
N CYS A 355 -1.00 -23.26 2.14
CA CYS A 355 -2.18 -23.02 1.31
C CYS A 355 -1.84 -22.62 -0.13
N ASP A 356 -1.34 -23.56 -0.94
CA ASP A 356 -0.98 -23.29 -2.34
C ASP A 356 -2.18 -22.90 -3.24
N GLN A 357 -3.42 -23.07 -2.77
CA GLN A 357 -4.63 -22.66 -3.51
C GLN A 357 -4.96 -21.17 -3.34
N ASP A 358 -4.35 -20.46 -2.39
CA ASP A 358 -4.51 -19.00 -2.30
C ASP A 358 -3.58 -18.32 -3.32
N LEU A 359 -4.17 -17.81 -4.40
CA LEU A 359 -3.48 -17.17 -5.51
C LEU A 359 -3.53 -15.64 -5.44
N SER A 360 -3.76 -15.08 -4.25
CA SER A 360 -3.83 -13.63 -4.08
C SER A 360 -2.53 -12.96 -4.53
N ASP A 361 -2.65 -11.95 -5.39
CA ASP A 361 -1.61 -10.96 -5.69
C ASP A 361 -1.58 -9.83 -4.65
N HIS A 362 -0.80 -8.80 -4.98
CA HIS A 362 -0.66 -7.58 -4.20
C HIS A 362 -2.01 -6.95 -3.82
N LEU A 363 -2.92 -6.72 -4.76
CA LEU A 363 -4.18 -6.01 -4.50
C LEU A 363 -5.25 -6.91 -3.86
N THR A 364 -5.22 -8.20 -4.18
CA THR A 364 -6.22 -9.17 -3.71
C THR A 364 -5.88 -9.79 -2.36
N LEU A 365 -4.66 -9.60 -1.86
CA LEU A 365 -4.20 -10.04 -0.52
C LEU A 365 -5.17 -9.62 0.58
N MET A 366 -5.54 -8.33 0.65
CA MET A 366 -6.43 -7.82 1.72
C MET A 366 -7.88 -8.31 1.62
N TYR A 367 -8.21 -9.05 0.56
CA TYR A 367 -9.50 -9.69 0.32
C TYR A 367 -9.44 -11.23 0.48
N SER A 368 -8.30 -11.76 0.94
CA SER A 368 -8.15 -13.19 1.20
C SER A 368 -8.69 -13.59 2.58
N PRO A 369 -9.51 -14.66 2.67
CA PRO A 369 -9.87 -15.29 3.95
C PRO A 369 -8.65 -15.75 4.76
N ARG A 370 -7.58 -16.15 4.07
CA ARG A 370 -6.34 -16.57 4.72
C ARG A 370 -5.65 -15.37 5.37
N VAL A 371 -5.55 -14.25 4.67
CA VAL A 371 -5.03 -12.99 5.25
C VAL A 371 -5.83 -12.58 6.49
N LEU A 372 -7.16 -12.58 6.41
CA LEU A 372 -8.00 -12.31 7.58
C LEU A 372 -7.69 -13.26 8.75
N SER A 373 -7.55 -14.56 8.48
CA SER A 373 -7.20 -15.52 9.52
C SER A 373 -5.81 -15.30 10.11
N ILE A 374 -4.84 -14.82 9.32
CA ILE A 374 -3.51 -14.45 9.80
C ILE A 374 -3.58 -13.20 10.68
N ILE A 375 -4.38 -12.20 10.31
CA ILE A 375 -4.61 -11.00 11.15
C ILE A 375 -5.19 -11.44 12.50
N LEU A 376 -6.30 -12.18 12.50
CA LEU A 376 -6.97 -12.63 13.72
C LEU A 376 -6.06 -13.54 14.58
N ASN A 377 -5.28 -14.43 13.95
CA ASN A 377 -4.30 -15.27 14.64
C ASN A 377 -3.17 -14.45 15.27
N THR A 378 -2.75 -13.36 14.63
CA THR A 378 -1.69 -12.51 15.17
C THR A 378 -2.20 -11.67 16.35
N LEU A 379 -3.42 -11.16 16.24
CA LEU A 379 -4.06 -10.34 17.28
C LEU A 379 -4.48 -11.18 18.50
N ASP A 380 -5.08 -12.35 18.28
CA ASP A 380 -5.46 -13.30 19.33
C ASP A 380 -5.27 -14.76 18.86
N PRO A 381 -4.07 -15.34 19.06
CA PRO A 381 -3.79 -16.72 18.68
C PRO A 381 -4.51 -17.76 19.53
N GLN A 382 -5.00 -17.41 20.73
CA GLN A 382 -5.71 -18.36 21.60
C GLN A 382 -7.12 -18.63 21.07
N GLN A 383 -7.82 -17.59 20.63
CA GLN A 383 -9.14 -17.74 20.01
C GLN A 383 -9.06 -18.13 18.54
N ASN A 384 -7.97 -17.78 17.84
CA ASN A 384 -7.80 -18.01 16.41
C ASN A 384 -6.55 -18.86 16.09
N PRO A 385 -6.45 -20.12 16.57
CA PRO A 385 -5.22 -20.92 16.41
C PRO A 385 -5.01 -21.47 14.99
N ASN A 386 -6.05 -21.51 14.16
CA ASN A 386 -6.01 -22.14 12.84
C ASN A 386 -6.02 -21.10 11.72
N LEU A 387 -5.08 -21.23 10.78
CA LEU A 387 -5.08 -20.42 9.55
C LEU A 387 -6.02 -21.04 8.51
N VAL A 388 -6.87 -20.21 7.93
CA VAL A 388 -7.80 -20.62 6.87
C VAL A 388 -7.03 -20.90 5.59
N CYS A 389 -7.45 -21.92 4.85
CA CYS A 389 -6.96 -22.18 3.51
C CYS A 389 -8.12 -22.30 2.53
N THR A 390 -8.32 -21.24 1.75
CA THR A 390 -9.39 -21.13 0.77
C THR A 390 -8.80 -20.59 -0.54
N PHE A 391 -9.33 -21.05 -1.67
CA PHE A 391 -8.99 -20.50 -2.97
C PHE A 391 -9.40 -19.03 -3.05
N ASN A 392 -8.45 -18.14 -3.36
CA ASN A 392 -8.70 -16.74 -3.70
C ASN A 392 -8.00 -16.45 -5.04
N PRO A 393 -8.73 -16.03 -6.09
CA PRO A 393 -8.15 -15.91 -7.42
C PRO A 393 -7.34 -14.62 -7.57
N TRP A 394 -6.27 -14.74 -8.35
CA TRP A 394 -5.48 -13.65 -8.90
C TRP A 394 -6.34 -12.59 -9.61
N LEU A 395 -6.01 -11.30 -9.46
CA LEU A 395 -6.61 -10.08 -10.00
C LEU A 395 -8.08 -9.79 -9.67
N LEU A 396 -8.89 -10.83 -9.46
CA LEU A 396 -10.32 -10.72 -9.22
C LEU A 396 -10.64 -10.70 -7.72
N GLY A 397 -9.87 -11.42 -6.90
CA GLY A 397 -10.23 -11.69 -5.51
C GLY A 397 -11.59 -12.39 -5.38
N GLY A 398 -12.23 -12.32 -4.21
CA GLY A 398 -13.60 -12.82 -4.03
C GLY A 398 -13.73 -14.27 -3.57
N GLY A 399 -12.64 -14.89 -3.09
CA GLY A 399 -12.69 -16.20 -2.43
C GLY A 399 -13.32 -16.20 -1.04
N GLY A 400 -13.50 -15.01 -0.44
CA GLY A 400 -14.16 -14.85 0.85
C GLY A 400 -15.68 -14.85 0.78
N SER A 401 -16.30 -15.61 1.68
CA SER A 401 -17.72 -15.45 2.02
C SER A 401 -17.85 -14.42 3.15
N LEU A 402 -18.82 -13.51 3.04
CA LEU A 402 -19.19 -12.58 4.12
C LEU A 402 -19.81 -13.30 5.31
#